data_AF-A0A5C1AN61-F1
#
_entry.id   AF-A0A5C1AN61-F1
#
_cell.length_a   1.000
_cell.length_b   1.000
_cell.length_c   1.000
_cell.angle_alpha   90.00
_cell.angle_beta   90.00
_cell.angle_gamma   90.00
#
_symmetry.space_group_name_H-M   'P 1'
#
loop_
_entity.id
_entity.type
_entity.pdbx_description
1 polymer ?
#
loop_
_entity_poly.entity_id
_entity_poly.type
_entity_poly.pdbx_seq_one_letter_code
_entity_poly.pdbx_strand_id
1 'polypeptide(L)'
;MHAIVDSNLVSLRAHERTRGANMTLGGYHMSEVIPTEEFVIRRGLLDQADGDHLYLISQFLPFTLGRTGLARDVLRDPAPGGIDLAKAAGITVAGIDLRTSPGYEPVIVTASVARGPLLVIDGHHRLTAHILAGRPLDGVVVYVCEHHRLMDWQRYGYVPPTMRLT
;
A
#
# COMPACT_ATOMS: atom_id res chain seq x y z
N MET A 1 6.09 0.52 -12.22
CA MET A 1 6.80 1.51 -11.39
C MET A 1 8.10 1.92 -12.06
N HIS A 2 8.52 3.18 -11.90
CA HIS A 2 9.75 3.71 -12.48
C HIS A 2 10.53 4.59 -11.49
N ALA A 3 11.73 5.05 -11.90
CA ALA A 3 12.62 5.91 -11.11
C ALA A 3 12.88 5.38 -9.68
N ILE A 4 13.10 4.07 -9.56
CA ILE A 4 13.30 3.40 -8.28
C ILE A 4 14.70 3.72 -7.76
N VAL A 5 14.78 4.25 -6.54
CA VAL A 5 16.02 4.57 -5.84
C VAL A 5 16.05 3.85 -4.49
N ASP A 6 17.25 3.45 -4.06
CA ASP A 6 17.43 2.81 -2.76
C ASP A 6 17.06 3.76 -1.62
N SER A 7 16.47 3.19 -0.58
CA SER A 7 16.08 3.86 0.66
C SER A 7 16.44 2.94 1.83
N ASN A 8 16.05 3.30 3.05
CA ASN A 8 16.33 2.49 4.22
C ASN A 8 15.22 2.59 5.27
N LEU A 9 15.31 1.69 6.25
CA LEU A 9 14.35 1.58 7.35
C LEU A 9 14.31 2.84 8.22
N VAL A 10 15.42 3.59 8.34
CA VAL A 10 15.47 4.83 9.12
C VAL A 10 14.60 5.90 8.47
N SER A 11 14.73 6.10 7.16
CA SER A 11 13.92 7.03 6.38
C SER A 11 12.43 6.66 6.40
N LEU A 12 12.12 5.38 6.23
CA LEU A 12 10.74 4.89 6.32
C LEU A 12 10.14 5.12 7.71
N ARG A 13 10.86 4.78 8.79
CA ARG A 13 10.39 5.01 10.17
C ARG A 13 10.27 6.50 10.51
N ALA A 14 11.09 7.36 9.92
CA ALA A 14 10.93 8.81 10.06
C ALA A 14 9.62 9.28 9.42
N HIS A 15 9.34 8.83 8.20
CA HIS A 15 8.09 9.09 7.49
C HIS A 15 6.85 8.63 8.29
N GLU A 16 6.86 7.39 8.77
CA GLU A 16 5.77 6.82 9.57
C GLU A 16 5.48 7.62 10.84
N ARG A 17 6.53 8.03 11.57
CA ARG A 17 6.41 8.84 12.80
C ARG A 17 5.81 10.21 12.53
N THR A 18 6.26 10.91 11.49
CA THR A 18 5.77 12.25 11.15
C THR A 18 4.29 12.26 10.81
N ARG A 19 3.75 11.15 10.31
CA ARG A 19 2.35 11.06 9.85
C ARG A 19 1.39 10.40 10.83
N GLY A 20 1.88 9.90 11.95
CA GLY A 20 1.07 9.05 12.82
C GLY A 20 0.48 7.89 12.02
N ALA A 21 1.33 7.24 11.20
CA ALA A 21 0.88 6.19 10.30
C ALA A 21 0.07 5.15 11.08
N ASN A 22 -1.15 4.88 10.61
CA ASN A 22 -2.06 3.93 11.28
C ASN A 22 -1.51 2.50 11.21
N MET A 23 -0.60 2.25 10.26
CA MET A 23 0.17 1.02 10.17
C MET A 23 1.63 1.34 9.89
N THR A 24 2.54 0.65 10.58
CA THR A 24 3.99 0.72 10.36
C THR A 24 4.51 -0.59 9.78
N LEU A 25 5.59 -0.53 9.00
CA LEU A 25 6.34 -1.72 8.60
C LEU A 25 6.89 -2.40 9.87
N GLY A 26 6.50 -3.65 10.10
CA GLY A 26 6.75 -4.39 11.35
C GLY A 26 5.63 -4.30 12.39
N GLY A 27 4.59 -3.48 12.19
CA GLY A 27 3.38 -3.44 13.05
C GLY A 27 2.56 -4.74 13.00
N TYR A 28 1.56 -4.89 13.89
CA TYR A 28 0.72 -6.11 14.00
C TYR A 28 1.50 -7.42 14.20
N HIS A 29 2.60 -7.37 14.96
CA HIS A 29 3.49 -8.53 15.17
C HIS A 29 4.14 -9.05 13.89
N MET A 30 4.13 -8.29 12.77
CA MET A 30 4.81 -8.70 11.54
C MET A 30 6.30 -8.97 11.78
N SER A 31 6.95 -8.23 12.68
CA SER A 31 8.36 -8.45 13.05
C SER A 31 8.63 -9.77 13.76
N GLU A 32 7.61 -10.42 14.33
CA GLU A 32 7.74 -11.74 14.97
C GLU A 32 7.77 -12.88 13.95
N VAL A 33 7.30 -12.60 12.73
CA VAL A 33 7.16 -13.57 11.65
C VAL A 33 8.17 -13.28 10.53
N ILE A 34 8.36 -12.00 10.21
CA ILE A 34 9.30 -11.50 9.21
C ILE A 34 10.09 -10.32 9.79
N PRO A 35 11.39 -10.52 10.05
CA PRO A 35 12.23 -9.45 10.54
C PRO A 35 12.26 -8.27 9.55
N THR A 36 12.01 -7.06 10.04
CA THR A 36 11.93 -5.84 9.20
C THR A 36 13.23 -5.49 8.47
N GLU A 37 14.34 -6.06 8.93
CA GLU A 37 15.67 -5.97 8.35
C GLU A 37 15.85 -6.80 7.07
N GLU A 38 14.96 -7.76 6.79
CA GLU A 38 15.00 -8.56 5.57
C GLU A 38 14.41 -7.82 4.35
N PHE A 39 13.77 -6.66 4.55
CA PHE A 39 13.19 -5.88 3.47
C PHE A 39 14.23 -5.06 2.73
N VAL A 40 14.17 -5.11 1.40
CA VAL A 40 14.82 -4.11 0.56
C VAL A 40 13.87 -2.93 0.41
N ILE A 41 14.24 -1.80 1.01
CA ILE A 41 13.39 -0.60 1.05
C ILE A 41 13.85 0.37 -0.04
N ARG A 42 12.92 0.81 -0.88
CA ARG A 42 13.16 1.74 -1.97
C ARG A 42 12.12 2.85 -1.98
N ARG A 43 12.41 3.92 -2.69
CA ARG A 43 11.40 4.91 -3.12
C ARG A 43 11.25 4.82 -4.63
N GLY A 44 10.04 4.93 -5.12
CA GLY A 44 9.75 4.86 -6.54
C GLY A 44 8.56 5.73 -6.92
N LEU A 45 8.38 5.91 -8.21
CA LEU A 45 7.21 6.54 -8.80
C LEU A 45 6.30 5.46 -9.37
N LEU A 46 5.03 5.49 -8.97
CA LEU A 46 4.03 4.69 -9.66
C LEU A 46 3.95 5.14 -11.11
N ASP A 47 3.74 4.18 -12.01
CA ASP A 47 3.26 4.44 -13.36
C ASP A 47 1.77 4.10 -13.49
N GLN A 48 1.18 4.39 -14.65
CA GLN A 48 -0.24 4.13 -14.88
C GLN A 48 -0.59 2.63 -14.84
N ALA A 49 0.33 1.75 -15.27
CA ALA A 49 0.08 0.30 -15.34
C ALA A 49 0.09 -0.35 -13.96
N ASP A 50 0.81 0.24 -12.99
CA ASP A 50 0.81 -0.20 -11.59
C ASP A 50 -0.58 -0.23 -10.97
N GLY A 51 -1.51 0.60 -11.46
CA GLY A 51 -2.91 0.63 -10.98
C GLY A 51 -3.62 -0.73 -11.11
N ASP A 52 -3.26 -1.53 -12.10
CA ASP A 52 -3.83 -2.87 -12.32
C ASP A 52 -3.25 -3.94 -11.40
N HIS A 53 -2.18 -3.58 -10.69
CA HIS A 53 -1.44 -4.45 -9.77
C HIS A 53 -1.54 -3.93 -8.33
N LEU A 54 -2.28 -2.83 -8.11
CA LEU A 54 -2.37 -2.17 -6.82
C LEU A 54 -3.54 -2.73 -6.02
N TYR A 55 -3.23 -3.25 -4.84
CA TYR A 55 -4.22 -3.79 -3.92
C TYR A 55 -4.26 -2.96 -2.65
N LEU A 56 -5.47 -2.71 -2.18
CA LEU A 56 -5.71 -2.00 -0.93
C LEU A 56 -5.90 -3.03 0.18
N ILE A 57 -5.02 -2.99 1.18
CA ILE A 57 -5.15 -3.77 2.41
C ILE A 57 -5.97 -2.92 3.37
N SER A 58 -7.27 -3.15 3.39
CA SER A 58 -8.27 -2.39 4.14
C SER A 58 -8.17 -2.48 5.67
N GLN A 59 -7.01 -2.82 6.23
CA GLN A 59 -6.74 -3.06 7.65
C GLN A 59 -7.16 -4.48 8.08
N PHE A 60 -6.34 -5.44 7.62
CA PHE A 60 -6.18 -6.83 8.07
C PHE A 60 -7.44 -7.70 8.26
N LEU A 61 -7.56 -8.68 7.35
CA LEU A 61 -7.83 -10.12 7.50
C LEU A 61 -8.94 -10.69 8.41
N PRO A 62 -9.06 -10.43 9.72
CA PRO A 62 -10.21 -10.86 10.52
C PRO A 62 -11.61 -10.51 9.96
N PHE A 63 -11.72 -9.51 9.08
CA PHE A 63 -13.00 -8.99 8.57
C PHE A 63 -13.26 -9.27 7.08
N THR A 64 -12.30 -9.85 6.36
CA THR A 64 -12.39 -10.03 4.89
C THR A 64 -12.58 -11.47 4.47
N LEU A 65 -12.73 -12.41 5.43
CA LEU A 65 -12.62 -13.86 5.17
C LEU A 65 -11.37 -14.22 4.32
N GLY A 66 -10.32 -13.40 4.38
CA GLY A 66 -9.10 -13.52 3.59
C GLY A 66 -9.07 -12.84 2.21
N ARG A 67 -9.93 -11.87 1.89
CA ARG A 67 -9.95 -11.20 0.58
C ARG A 67 -9.26 -9.83 0.61
N THR A 68 -8.17 -9.70 -0.14
CA THR A 68 -7.61 -8.42 -0.62
C THR A 68 -8.24 -8.08 -1.98
N GLY A 69 -8.60 -6.82 -2.22
CA GLY A 69 -9.19 -6.38 -3.48
C GLY A 69 -8.25 -5.48 -4.27
N LEU A 70 -8.30 -5.59 -5.60
CA LEU A 70 -7.67 -4.60 -6.48
C LEU A 70 -8.28 -3.23 -6.19
N ALA A 71 -7.48 -2.18 -6.19
CA ALA A 71 -7.95 -0.82 -5.92
C ALA A 71 -9.13 -0.44 -6.81
N ARG A 72 -9.06 -0.74 -8.12
CA ARG A 72 -10.15 -0.49 -9.06
C ARG A 72 -11.47 -1.17 -8.69
N ASP A 73 -11.41 -2.38 -8.12
CA ASP A 73 -12.61 -3.16 -7.80
C ASP A 73 -13.21 -2.67 -6.47
N VAL A 74 -12.37 -2.43 -5.47
CA VAL A 74 -12.79 -1.90 -4.16
C VAL A 74 -13.40 -0.50 -4.28
N LEU A 75 -12.91 0.32 -5.21
CA LEU A 75 -13.43 1.67 -5.42
C LEU A 75 -14.71 1.68 -6.25
N ARG A 76 -14.96 0.66 -7.07
CA ARG A 76 -16.20 0.52 -7.86
C ARG A 76 -17.36 0.00 -7.01
N ASP A 77 -17.08 -0.92 -6.11
CA ASP A 77 -18.07 -1.50 -5.18
C ASP A 77 -17.46 -1.55 -3.77
N PRO A 78 -17.48 -0.41 -3.04
CA PRO A 78 -16.96 -0.36 -1.68
C PRO A 78 -17.89 -1.18 -0.78
N ALA A 79 -17.58 -2.46 -0.62
CA ALA A 79 -18.30 -3.33 0.30
C ALA A 79 -18.36 -2.66 1.71
N PRO A 80 -19.45 -2.86 2.46
CA PRO A 80 -19.63 -2.22 3.76
C PRO A 80 -18.49 -2.64 4.70
N GLY A 81 -17.56 -1.73 4.98
CA GLY A 81 -16.44 -1.94 5.91
C GLY A 81 -15.02 -1.94 5.31
N GLY A 82 -14.86 -1.79 3.99
CA GLY A 82 -13.52 -1.85 3.36
C GLY A 82 -12.73 -0.53 3.36
N ILE A 83 -13.40 0.61 3.17
CA ILE A 83 -12.74 1.92 3.10
C ILE A 83 -13.61 2.95 3.82
N ASP A 84 -13.00 3.72 4.72
CA ASP A 84 -13.64 4.90 5.30
C ASP A 84 -13.67 6.02 4.24
N LEU A 85 -14.75 6.04 3.46
CA LEU A 85 -14.95 7.04 2.41
C LEU A 85 -15.09 8.46 2.96
N ALA A 86 -15.48 8.64 4.23
CA ALA A 86 -15.54 9.95 4.85
C ALA A 86 -14.13 10.51 5.08
N LYS A 87 -13.20 9.67 5.54
CA LYS A 87 -11.77 10.04 5.61
C LYS A 87 -11.18 10.32 4.24
N ALA A 88 -11.49 9.51 3.23
CA ALA A 88 -11.04 9.76 1.86
C ALA A 88 -11.61 11.09 1.31
N ALA A 89 -12.89 11.36 1.53
CA ALA A 89 -13.53 12.60 1.12
C ALA A 89 -12.89 13.83 1.81
N GLY A 90 -12.55 13.74 3.10
CA GLY A 90 -11.83 14.80 3.80
C GLY A 90 -10.47 15.14 3.17
N ILE A 91 -9.75 14.12 2.69
CA ILE A 91 -8.47 14.30 1.97
C ILE A 91 -8.71 14.96 0.61
N THR A 92 -9.75 14.55 -0.12
CA THR A 92 -10.13 15.17 -1.40
C THR A 92 -10.50 16.63 -1.22
N VAL A 93 -11.31 16.96 -0.21
CA VAL A 93 -11.72 18.34 0.14
C VAL A 93 -10.51 19.18 0.52
N ALA A 94 -9.54 18.61 1.24
CA ALA A 94 -8.28 19.28 1.56
C ALA A 94 -7.35 19.50 0.36
N GLY A 95 -7.70 19.02 -0.85
CA GLY A 95 -6.96 19.28 -2.07
C GLY A 95 -5.62 18.54 -2.18
N ILE A 96 -5.36 17.52 -1.36
CA ILE A 96 -4.06 16.84 -1.28
C ILE A 96 -3.81 16.01 -2.56
N ASP A 97 -2.83 16.38 -3.38
CA ASP A 97 -2.35 15.60 -4.53
C ASP A 97 -1.04 14.87 -4.18
N LEU A 98 -1.05 13.53 -4.21
CA LEU A 98 0.09 12.69 -3.83
C LEU A 98 1.31 12.83 -4.73
N ARG A 99 1.17 13.36 -5.94
CA ARG A 99 2.31 13.62 -6.84
C ARG A 99 3.13 14.83 -6.40
N THR A 100 2.51 15.74 -5.66
CA THR A 100 3.10 17.04 -5.29
C THR A 100 3.09 17.32 -3.79
N SER A 101 2.52 16.42 -2.98
CA SER A 101 2.39 16.59 -1.53
C SER A 101 3.41 15.72 -0.79
N PRO A 102 4.64 16.21 -0.54
CA PRO A 102 5.67 15.42 0.13
C PRO A 102 5.24 15.00 1.54
N GLY A 103 5.74 13.85 1.98
CA GLY A 103 5.39 13.24 3.25
C GLY A 103 4.06 12.47 3.24
N TYR A 104 3.26 12.52 2.17
CA TYR A 104 2.01 11.75 2.08
C TYR A 104 2.17 10.41 1.33
N GLU A 105 3.42 10.02 1.03
CA GLU A 105 3.77 8.82 0.30
C GLU A 105 3.07 7.58 0.90
N PRO A 106 2.36 6.79 0.09
CA PRO A 106 1.93 5.46 0.46
C PRO A 106 3.13 4.54 0.71
N VAL A 107 2.93 3.54 1.56
CA VAL A 107 3.89 2.47 1.78
C VAL A 107 3.35 1.19 1.15
N ILE A 108 4.12 0.60 0.26
CA ILE A 108 3.78 -0.59 -0.51
C ILE A 108 4.71 -1.74 -0.11
N VAL A 109 4.17 -2.95 -0.01
CA VAL A 109 4.91 -4.20 0.11
C VAL A 109 4.74 -5.01 -1.18
N THR A 110 5.82 -5.61 -1.69
CA THR A 110 5.78 -6.45 -2.89
C THR A 110 6.81 -7.57 -2.85
N ALA A 111 6.54 -8.66 -3.56
CA ALA A 111 7.51 -9.75 -3.74
C ALA A 111 8.56 -9.36 -4.80
N SER A 112 8.18 -8.49 -5.73
CA SER A 112 9.03 -7.98 -6.78
C SER A 112 8.43 -6.72 -7.38
N VAL A 113 9.23 -5.67 -7.50
CA VAL A 113 8.81 -4.41 -8.15
C VAL A 113 8.48 -4.57 -9.64
N ALA A 114 8.96 -5.63 -10.30
CA ALA A 114 8.79 -5.82 -11.73
C ALA A 114 7.48 -6.53 -12.10
N ARG A 115 6.96 -7.42 -11.24
CA ARG A 115 5.83 -8.32 -11.58
C ARG A 115 4.94 -8.70 -10.40
N GLY A 116 5.25 -8.22 -9.19
CA GLY A 116 4.53 -8.59 -7.98
C GLY A 116 3.26 -7.77 -7.78
N PRO A 117 2.30 -8.27 -6.98
CA PRO A 117 1.21 -7.44 -6.49
C PRO A 117 1.78 -6.30 -5.62
N LEU A 118 1.27 -5.10 -5.83
CA LEU A 118 1.65 -3.89 -5.09
C LEU A 118 0.66 -3.69 -3.95
N LEU A 119 1.05 -4.17 -2.79
CA LEU A 119 0.19 -4.24 -1.62
C LEU A 119 0.39 -2.98 -0.80
N VAL A 120 -0.56 -2.06 -0.85
CA VAL A 120 -0.52 -0.87 0.01
C VAL A 120 -0.67 -1.37 1.46
N ILE A 121 0.15 -0.87 2.37
CA ILE A 121 0.07 -1.17 3.81
C ILE A 121 -0.17 0.11 4.61
N ASP A 122 0.34 1.25 4.16
CA ASP A 122 -0.03 2.56 4.70
C ASP A 122 -0.41 3.52 3.58
N GLY A 123 -1.31 4.45 3.90
CA GLY A 123 -1.78 5.46 2.95
C GLY A 123 -2.97 5.06 2.09
N HIS A 124 -3.69 3.99 2.44
CA HIS A 124 -4.90 3.54 1.72
C HIS A 124 -5.92 4.64 1.47
N HIS A 125 -6.32 5.39 2.50
CA HIS A 125 -7.30 6.47 2.35
C HIS A 125 -6.76 7.61 1.46
N ARG A 126 -5.46 7.87 1.52
CA ARG A 126 -4.81 8.91 0.71
C ARG A 126 -4.80 8.52 -0.76
N LEU A 127 -4.42 7.28 -1.04
CA LEU A 127 -4.41 6.75 -2.40
C LEU A 127 -5.83 6.60 -2.96
N THR A 128 -6.78 6.18 -2.12
CA THR A 128 -8.21 6.14 -2.46
C THR A 128 -8.72 7.53 -2.83
N ALA A 129 -8.47 8.54 -1.99
CA ALA A 129 -8.87 9.92 -2.27
C ALA A 129 -8.25 10.43 -3.58
N HIS A 130 -6.99 10.09 -3.85
CA HIS A 130 -6.31 10.43 -5.09
C HIS A 130 -7.01 9.82 -6.31
N ILE A 131 -7.33 8.53 -6.27
CA ILE A 131 -8.01 7.83 -7.38
C ILE A 131 -9.44 8.34 -7.55
N LEU A 132 -10.20 8.52 -6.46
CA LEU A 132 -11.58 9.03 -6.50
C LEU A 132 -11.67 10.48 -7.01
N ALA A 133 -10.60 11.27 -6.85
CA ALA A 133 -10.48 12.59 -7.45
C ALA A 133 -10.17 12.55 -8.96
N GLY A 134 -10.11 11.37 -9.58
CA GLY A 134 -9.81 11.19 -11.00
C GLY A 134 -8.37 11.51 -11.38
N ARG A 135 -7.44 11.50 -10.41
CA ARG A 135 -6.04 11.87 -10.64
C ARG A 135 -5.22 10.67 -11.12
N PRO A 136 -4.28 10.89 -12.04
CA PRO A 136 -3.45 9.81 -12.56
C PRO A 136 -2.48 9.31 -11.50
N LEU A 137 -2.26 8.00 -11.46
CA LEU A 137 -1.27 7.39 -10.56
C LEU A 137 0.17 7.67 -10.99
N ASP A 138 0.38 7.98 -12.27
CA ASP A 138 1.69 8.30 -12.81
C ASP A 138 2.36 9.46 -12.04
N GLY A 139 3.55 9.18 -11.51
CA GLY A 139 4.34 10.13 -10.73
C GLY A 139 3.99 10.20 -9.24
N VAL A 140 3.09 9.35 -8.73
CA VAL A 140 2.86 9.26 -7.27
C VAL A 140 4.08 8.63 -6.61
N VAL A 141 4.68 9.35 -5.66
CA VAL A 141 5.83 8.87 -4.89
C VAL A 141 5.38 7.87 -3.83
N VAL A 142 6.04 6.71 -3.78
CA VAL A 142 5.76 5.64 -2.83
C VAL A 142 7.03 5.15 -2.15
N TYR A 143 6.91 4.67 -0.91
CA TYR A 143 7.87 3.75 -0.32
C TYR A 143 7.52 2.33 -0.74
N VAL A 144 8.53 1.54 -1.06
CA VAL A 144 8.37 0.17 -1.54
C VAL A 144 9.27 -0.73 -0.73
N CYS A 145 8.66 -1.70 -0.05
CA CYS A 145 9.32 -2.67 0.78
C CYS A 145 9.25 -4.01 0.06
N GLU A 146 10.34 -4.40 -0.59
CA GLU A 146 10.41 -5.66 -1.32
C GLU A 146 10.89 -6.78 -0.40
N HIS A 147 10.20 -7.93 -0.46
CA HIS A 147 10.59 -9.13 0.27
C HIS A 147 10.40 -10.39 -0.59
N HIS A 148 11.49 -11.08 -0.91
CA HIS A 148 11.47 -12.25 -1.82
C HIS A 148 10.58 -13.40 -1.32
N ARG A 149 10.41 -13.54 0.00
CA ARG A 149 9.52 -14.53 0.63
C ARG A 149 8.12 -14.01 0.97
N LEU A 150 7.69 -12.89 0.39
CA LEU A 150 6.36 -12.32 0.67
C LEU A 150 5.22 -13.33 0.50
N MET A 151 5.37 -14.26 -0.45
CA MET A 151 4.37 -15.29 -0.72
C MET A 151 4.31 -16.37 0.38
N ASP A 152 5.40 -16.59 1.12
CA ASP A 152 5.43 -17.53 2.26
C ASP A 152 4.58 -17.04 3.43
N TRP A 153 4.27 -15.74 3.46
CA TRP A 153 3.49 -15.13 4.54
C TRP A 153 2.05 -15.67 4.59
N GLN A 154 1.59 -16.35 3.53
CA GLN A 154 0.34 -17.11 3.50
C GLN A 154 0.15 -18.04 4.68
N ARG A 155 1.24 -18.69 5.10
CA ARG A 155 1.20 -19.63 6.21
C ARG A 155 0.97 -18.96 7.56
N TYR A 156 1.18 -17.65 7.63
CA TYR A 156 0.99 -16.81 8.81
C TYR A 156 -0.27 -15.93 8.70
N GLY A 157 -1.18 -16.28 7.79
CA GLY A 157 -2.47 -15.60 7.60
C GLY A 157 -2.45 -14.50 6.54
N TYR A 158 -1.31 -14.18 5.93
CA TYR A 158 -1.21 -13.16 4.88
C TYR A 158 -1.47 -13.77 3.50
N VAL A 159 -2.66 -13.58 2.91
CA VAL A 159 -2.94 -14.08 1.56
C VAL A 159 -2.61 -13.00 0.52
N PRO A 160 -1.48 -13.07 -0.21
CA PRO A 160 -1.29 -12.27 -1.41
C PRO A 160 -2.43 -12.59 -2.40
N PRO A 161 -2.96 -11.56 -3.06
CA PRO A 161 -4.20 -11.63 -3.83
C PRO A 161 -4.22 -12.63 -4.99
N THR A 162 -3.06 -13.09 -5.45
CA THR A 162 -2.93 -13.96 -6.62
C THR A 162 -3.47 -15.37 -6.42
N MET A 163 -3.71 -15.83 -5.18
CA MET A 163 -4.28 -17.15 -4.90
C MET A 163 -5.81 -17.23 -4.88
N ARG A 164 -6.54 -16.13 -5.13
CA ARG A 164 -8.03 -16.14 -5.15
C ARG A 164 -8.65 -15.78 -6.51
N LEU A 165 -7.86 -15.93 -7.58
CA LEU A 165 -8.38 -16.00 -8.94
C LEU A 165 -8.58 -17.48 -9.29
N THR A 166 -9.67 -18.06 -8.79
CA THR A 166 -10.27 -19.31 -9.32
C THR A 166 -11.67 -18.97 -9.77
#